data_AF-A0A439VB13-F1
#
_entry.id   AF-A0A439VB13-F1
#
_cell.length_a   1.000
_cell.length_b   1.000
_cell.length_c   1.000
_cell.angle_alpha   90.00
_cell.angle_beta   90.00
_cell.angle_gamma   90.00
#
_symmetry.space_group_name_H-M   'P 1'
#
loop_
_entity.id
_entity.type
_entity.pdbx_description
1 polymer ?
#
loop_
_entity_poly.entity_id
_entity_poly.type
_entity_poly.pdbx_seq_one_letter_code
_entity_poly.pdbx_strand_id
1 'polypeptide(L)'
;QLMAAKSAALEIRPEPAEPQISAEDLAERRERVDRVLRAILAQPDAGFRVIGVLYQEFVVRCRIEGLASVVPDLPEFRRMLTRARAGLGSETTQDDAWRDVSVRASLLPDDMQGVFMMIARAAKEGWPCPSDAAIARAYGSHSLRRARRLLTYIEEQGLIVCQLDGTGRRTVTLVELAWATAPGDPNAEEVEQGSLAL
;
A
#
# COMPACT_ATOMS: atom_id res chain seq x y z
N GLN A 1 53.30 -16.13 62.55
CA GLN A 1 53.20 -14.69 62.22
C GLN A 1 52.68 -14.56 60.79
N LEU A 2 51.63 -13.73 60.61
CA LEU A 2 51.21 -12.95 59.42
C LEU A 2 51.58 -13.49 58.01
N MET A 3 50.68 -13.63 57.03
CA MET A 3 49.58 -12.74 56.59
C MET A 3 48.55 -13.55 55.78
N ALA A 4 47.29 -13.14 55.88
CA ALA A 4 46.22 -13.52 54.98
C ALA A 4 46.35 -12.83 53.60
N ALA A 5 46.00 -13.54 52.52
CA ALA A 5 45.64 -12.92 51.25
C ALA A 5 44.30 -13.48 50.80
N LYS A 6 43.25 -12.71 51.11
CA LYS A 6 41.86 -12.92 50.73
C LYS A 6 41.72 -12.48 49.27
N SER A 7 41.61 -13.41 48.32
CA SER A 7 41.21 -13.08 46.95
C SER A 7 39.72 -13.34 46.79
N ALA A 8 38.95 -12.27 46.86
CA ALA A 8 37.56 -12.23 46.44
C ALA A 8 37.54 -12.34 44.91
N ALA A 9 37.23 -13.52 44.38
CA ALA A 9 36.89 -13.66 42.97
C ALA A 9 35.53 -12.99 42.77
N LEU A 10 35.54 -11.91 41.99
CA LEU A 10 34.35 -11.20 41.55
C LEU A 10 33.38 -12.19 40.90
N GLU A 11 32.22 -12.37 41.52
CA GLU A 11 31.05 -12.93 40.84
C GLU A 11 30.69 -11.99 39.69
N ILE A 12 30.95 -12.44 38.46
CA ILE A 12 30.40 -11.83 37.26
C ILE A 12 28.90 -12.06 37.33
N ARG A 13 28.17 -11.04 37.80
CA ARG A 13 26.72 -10.97 37.66
C ARG A 13 26.41 -11.01 36.16
N PRO A 14 25.67 -12.00 35.64
CA PRO A 14 25.22 -11.95 34.25
C PRO A 14 24.35 -10.72 34.11
N GLU A 15 24.77 -9.81 33.23
CA GLU A 15 23.96 -8.67 32.80
C GLU A 15 22.65 -9.24 32.23
N PRO A 16 21.47 -8.73 32.61
CA PRO A 16 20.21 -9.23 32.07
C PRO A 16 20.26 -9.02 30.56
N ALA A 17 20.19 -10.11 29.79
CA ALA A 17 20.04 -10.02 28.35
C ALA A 17 18.79 -9.18 28.06
N GLU A 18 18.99 -8.01 27.43
CA GLU A 18 17.88 -7.22 26.92
C GLU A 18 16.97 -8.14 26.08
N PRO A 19 15.64 -8.09 26.24
CA PRO A 19 14.76 -8.92 25.43
C PRO A 19 14.95 -8.59 23.96
N GLN A 20 15.70 -9.45 23.26
CA GLN A 20 15.89 -9.38 21.82
C GLN A 20 14.53 -9.66 21.19
N ILE A 21 13.90 -8.63 20.63
CA ILE A 21 12.63 -8.76 19.92
C ILE A 21 12.85 -9.78 18.79
N SER A 22 12.09 -10.88 18.81
CA SER A 22 12.28 -11.93 17.83
C SER A 22 11.83 -11.47 16.43
N ALA A 23 12.32 -12.14 15.37
CA ALA A 23 11.87 -11.86 14.01
C ALA A 23 10.35 -12.08 13.84
N GLU A 24 9.79 -13.01 14.62
CA GLU A 24 8.36 -13.34 14.67
C GLU A 24 7.57 -12.20 15.34
N ASP A 25 8.03 -11.68 16.49
CA ASP A 25 7.41 -10.52 17.15
C ASP A 25 7.42 -9.27 16.24
N LEU A 26 8.49 -9.05 15.48
CA LEU A 26 8.55 -7.97 14.50
C LEU A 26 7.55 -8.20 13.36
N ALA A 27 7.34 -9.45 12.93
CA ALA A 27 6.38 -9.78 11.88
C ALA A 27 4.94 -9.53 12.34
N GLU A 28 4.60 -9.97 13.55
CA GLU A 28 3.30 -9.70 14.17
C GLU A 28 3.05 -8.19 14.30
N ARG A 29 4.05 -7.43 14.76
CA ARG A 29 3.97 -5.97 14.85
C ARG A 29 3.74 -5.31 13.48
N ARG A 30 4.41 -5.76 12.43
CA ARG A 30 4.19 -5.26 11.06
C ARG A 30 2.77 -5.55 10.57
N GLU A 31 2.26 -6.75 10.83
CA GLU A 31 0.89 -7.11 10.46
C GLU A 31 -0.14 -6.23 11.18
N ARG A 32 0.09 -5.91 12.46
CA ARG A 32 -0.72 -4.96 13.23
C ARG A 32 -0.69 -3.55 12.64
N VAL A 33 0.48 -3.06 12.24
CA VAL A 33 0.61 -1.76 11.55
C VAL A 33 -0.19 -1.76 10.24
N ASP A 34 -0.12 -2.83 9.45
CA ASP A 34 -0.91 -2.98 8.22
C ASP A 34 -2.43 -3.00 8.49
N ARG A 35 -2.87 -3.60 9.61
CA ARG A 35 -4.28 -3.56 10.05
C ARG A 35 -4.72 -2.14 10.37
N VAL A 36 -3.89 -1.35 11.07
CA VAL A 36 -4.20 0.06 11.36
C VAL A 36 -4.38 0.85 10.07
N LEU A 37 -3.48 0.70 9.09
CA LEU A 37 -3.58 1.38 7.80
C LEU A 37 -4.88 1.01 7.06
N ARG A 38 -5.21 -0.28 7.01
CA ARG A 38 -6.46 -0.76 6.39
C ARG A 38 -7.70 -0.17 7.07
N ALA A 39 -7.72 -0.11 8.40
CA ALA A 39 -8.82 0.47 9.16
C ALA A 39 -9.00 1.98 8.90
N ILE A 40 -7.92 2.71 8.63
CA ILE A 40 -8.00 4.12 8.23
C ILE A 40 -8.59 4.23 6.82
N LEU A 41 -8.11 3.41 5.88
CA LEU A 41 -8.56 3.43 4.49
C LEU A 41 -10.00 2.93 4.28
N ALA A 42 -10.54 2.15 5.21
CA ALA A 42 -11.93 1.73 5.20
C ALA A 42 -12.92 2.88 5.50
N GLN A 43 -12.45 4.04 5.97
CA GLN A 43 -13.31 5.21 6.17
C GLN A 43 -13.73 5.79 4.81
N PRO A 44 -15.02 6.12 4.60
CA PRO A 44 -15.52 6.59 3.30
C PRO A 44 -14.81 7.83 2.74
N ASP A 45 -14.27 8.68 3.62
CA ASP A 45 -13.60 9.92 3.24
C ASP A 45 -12.06 9.77 3.12
N ALA A 46 -11.48 8.63 3.51
CA ALA A 46 -10.03 8.43 3.57
C ALA A 46 -9.33 8.59 2.21
N GLY A 47 -10.01 8.27 1.11
CA GLY A 47 -9.50 8.50 -0.24
C GLY A 47 -9.16 9.97 -0.50
N PHE A 48 -9.92 10.90 0.07
CA PHE A 48 -9.87 12.33 -0.24
C PHE A 48 -9.10 13.16 0.80
N ARG A 49 -8.73 12.56 1.93
CA ARG A 49 -8.00 13.26 2.99
C ARG A 49 -6.54 13.52 2.60
N VAL A 50 -6.04 14.67 3.05
CA VAL A 50 -4.65 15.08 2.86
C VAL A 50 -3.72 14.06 3.53
N ILE A 51 -2.66 13.65 2.83
CA ILE A 51 -1.70 12.63 3.31
C ILE A 51 -1.19 12.94 4.72
N GLY A 52 -0.86 14.20 5.01
CA GLY A 52 -0.39 14.61 6.33
C GLY A 52 -1.42 14.35 7.45
N VAL A 53 -2.71 14.53 7.17
CA VAL A 53 -3.79 14.25 8.12
C VAL A 53 -3.93 12.74 8.36
N LEU A 54 -3.89 11.94 7.29
CA LEU A 54 -3.91 10.48 7.39
C LEU A 54 -2.70 9.94 8.17
N TYR A 55 -1.52 10.52 7.95
CA TYR A 55 -0.31 10.15 8.67
C TYR A 55 -0.41 10.46 10.17
N GLN A 56 -0.91 11.63 10.55
CA GLN A 56 -1.09 11.98 11.97
C GLN A 56 -2.06 11.01 12.67
N GLU A 57 -3.20 10.70 12.03
CA GLU A 57 -4.15 9.73 12.57
C GLU A 57 -3.53 8.34 12.71
N PHE A 58 -2.78 7.90 11.69
CA PHE A 58 -2.07 6.63 11.70
C PHE A 58 -1.05 6.54 12.84
N VAL A 59 -0.24 7.57 13.04
CA VAL A 59 0.72 7.64 14.16
C VAL A 59 -0.01 7.57 15.49
N VAL A 60 -1.13 8.28 15.66
CA VAL A 60 -1.93 8.27 16.89
C VAL A 60 -2.49 6.88 17.17
N ARG A 61 -3.10 6.21 16.17
CA ARG A 61 -3.64 4.85 16.32
C ARG A 61 -2.55 3.83 16.65
N CYS A 62 -1.42 3.89 15.96
CA CYS A 62 -0.28 3.01 16.25
C CYS A 62 0.21 3.18 17.70
N ARG A 63 0.27 4.42 18.21
CA ARG A 63 0.66 4.67 19.61
C ARG A 63 -0.34 4.11 20.61
N ILE A 64 -1.65 4.26 20.36
CA ILE A 64 -2.71 3.69 21.20
C ILE A 64 -2.60 2.16 21.25
N GLU A 65 -2.22 1.53 20.15
CA GLU A 65 -2.01 0.07 20.08
C GLU A 65 -0.65 -0.40 20.60
N GLY A 66 0.20 0.49 21.13
CA GLY A 66 1.53 0.13 21.63
C GLY A 66 2.57 -0.16 20.54
N LEU A 67 2.33 0.29 19.31
CA LEU A 67 3.20 0.11 18.15
C LEU A 67 4.16 1.30 17.95
N ALA A 68 4.34 2.17 18.95
CA ALA A 68 5.08 3.42 18.86
C ALA A 68 6.53 3.25 18.35
N SER A 69 7.18 2.13 18.66
CA SER A 69 8.57 1.83 18.26
C SER A 69 8.73 1.35 16.82
N VAL A 70 7.63 0.97 16.17
CA VAL A 70 7.62 0.42 14.81
C VAL A 70 6.79 1.28 13.85
N VAL A 71 6.42 2.50 14.26
CA VAL A 71 5.64 3.41 13.40
C VAL A 71 6.49 3.82 12.20
N PRO A 72 6.04 3.54 10.97
CA PRO A 72 6.70 4.00 9.75
C PRO A 72 6.88 5.51 9.74
N ASP A 73 7.98 5.99 9.16
CA ASP A 73 8.15 7.41 8.87
C ASP A 73 7.22 7.86 7.73
N LEU A 74 7.15 9.17 7.47
CA LEU A 74 6.24 9.70 6.46
C LEU A 74 6.53 9.15 5.03
N PRO A 75 7.79 9.08 4.56
CA PRO A 75 8.11 8.41 3.30
C PRO A 75 7.64 6.95 3.23
N GLU A 76 7.87 6.15 4.27
CA GLU A 76 7.44 4.76 4.32
C GLU A 76 5.91 4.65 4.36
N PHE A 77 5.25 5.47 5.15
CA PHE A 77 3.79 5.57 5.18
C PHE A 77 3.21 5.91 3.80
N ARG A 78 3.82 6.84 3.05
CA ARG A 78 3.39 7.14 1.67
C ARG A 78 3.46 5.93 0.77
N ARG A 79 4.58 5.18 0.80
CA ARG A 79 4.72 3.94 0.04
C ARG A 79 3.66 2.90 0.43
N MET A 80 3.41 2.74 1.73
CA MET A 80 2.37 1.83 2.23
C MET A 80 0.97 2.26 1.78
N LEU A 81 0.65 3.55 1.89
CA LEU A 81 -0.63 4.14 1.48
C LEU A 81 -0.88 3.94 -0.01
N THR A 82 0.12 4.18 -0.85
CA THR A 82 0.06 3.97 -2.31
C THR A 82 -0.26 2.51 -2.65
N ARG A 83 0.42 1.54 -2.01
CA ARG A 83 0.15 0.11 -2.20
C ARG A 83 -1.24 -0.28 -1.72
N ALA A 84 -1.63 0.17 -0.53
CA ALA A 84 -2.93 -0.16 0.04
C ALA A 84 -4.09 0.43 -0.78
N ARG A 85 -3.93 1.63 -1.35
CA ARG A 85 -4.90 2.21 -2.31
C ARG A 85 -5.00 1.44 -3.62
N ALA A 86 -3.93 0.77 -4.04
CA ALA A 86 -3.95 -0.18 -5.15
C ALA A 86 -4.57 -1.54 -4.76
N GLY A 87 -4.94 -1.73 -3.48
CA GLY A 87 -5.44 -2.98 -2.94
C GLY A 87 -4.37 -4.07 -2.83
N LEU A 88 -3.09 -3.68 -2.74
CA LEU A 88 -1.97 -4.60 -2.58
C LEU A 88 -1.59 -4.74 -1.10
N GLY A 89 -1.57 -5.98 -0.61
CA GLY A 89 -1.09 -6.32 0.73
C GLY A 89 0.44 -6.44 0.79
N SER A 90 1.00 -6.52 1.99
CA SER A 90 2.46 -6.68 2.19
C SER A 90 3.00 -7.99 1.62
N GLU A 91 2.20 -9.07 1.63
CA GLU A 91 2.57 -10.41 1.12
C GLU A 91 2.66 -10.49 -0.42
N THR A 92 2.01 -9.58 -1.15
CA THR A 92 1.94 -9.62 -2.62
C THR A 92 3.30 -9.34 -3.30
N THR A 93 4.31 -8.92 -2.54
CA THR A 93 5.61 -8.41 -3.04
C THR A 93 6.65 -9.50 -3.37
N GLN A 94 6.38 -10.78 -3.10
CA GLN A 94 7.32 -11.89 -3.38
C GLN A 94 7.23 -12.47 -4.80
N ASP A 95 6.26 -12.04 -5.60
CA ASP A 95 6.12 -12.48 -6.98
C ASP A 95 7.03 -11.62 -7.89
N ASP A 96 7.89 -12.26 -8.69
CA ASP A 96 8.77 -11.60 -9.65
C ASP A 96 7.98 -10.65 -10.57
N ALA A 97 6.74 -11.02 -10.90
CA ALA A 97 5.86 -10.19 -11.70
C ALA A 97 5.48 -8.86 -11.02
N TRP A 98 5.32 -8.83 -9.70
CA TRP A 98 5.02 -7.60 -8.96
C TRP A 98 6.24 -6.69 -8.80
N ARG A 99 7.45 -7.26 -8.96
CA ARG A 99 8.70 -6.49 -9.00
C ARG A 99 8.76 -5.63 -10.26
N ASP A 100 8.46 -6.21 -11.42
CA ASP A 100 8.45 -5.50 -12.70
C ASP A 100 7.40 -4.38 -12.72
N VAL A 101 6.21 -4.64 -12.17
CA VAL A 101 5.18 -3.61 -12.00
C VAL A 101 5.70 -2.46 -11.12
N SER A 102 6.38 -2.76 -10.01
CA SER A 102 6.93 -1.74 -9.11
C SER A 102 8.02 -0.89 -9.78
N VAL A 103 8.89 -1.51 -10.60
CA VAL A 103 9.91 -0.81 -11.40
C VAL A 103 9.23 0.13 -12.38
N ARG A 104 8.21 -0.34 -13.12
CA ARG A 104 7.44 0.48 -14.06
C ARG A 104 6.70 1.63 -13.38
N ALA A 105 6.09 1.36 -12.22
CA ALA A 105 5.42 2.39 -11.42
C ALA A 105 6.38 3.52 -11.03
N SER A 106 7.64 3.21 -10.70
CA SER A 106 8.64 4.22 -10.28
C SER A 106 8.97 5.29 -11.34
N LEU A 107 8.57 5.07 -12.60
CA LEU A 107 8.67 6.07 -13.67
C LEU A 107 7.61 7.17 -13.55
N LEU A 108 6.57 6.95 -12.73
CA LEU A 108 5.49 7.89 -12.48
C LEU A 108 5.72 8.69 -11.19
N PRO A 109 5.16 9.92 -11.10
CA PRO A 109 5.02 10.62 -9.84
C PRO A 109 4.37 9.76 -8.74
N ASP A 110 4.81 9.91 -7.49
CA ASP A 110 4.37 9.11 -6.34
C ASP A 110 2.85 9.03 -6.17
N ASP A 111 2.14 10.11 -6.47
CA ASP A 111 0.67 10.19 -6.39
C ASP A 111 -0.03 9.36 -7.47
N MET A 112 0.65 9.08 -8.59
CA MET A 112 0.12 8.31 -9.73
C MET A 112 0.46 6.81 -9.66
N GLN A 113 1.52 6.46 -8.94
CA GLN A 113 1.96 5.07 -8.77
C GLN A 113 0.84 4.14 -8.30
N GLY A 114 0.02 4.60 -7.35
CA GLY A 114 -1.07 3.79 -6.80
C GLY A 114 -2.14 3.45 -7.84
N VAL A 115 -2.41 4.36 -8.77
CA VAL A 115 -3.37 4.13 -9.85
C VAL A 115 -2.82 3.13 -10.87
N PHE A 116 -1.55 3.25 -11.24
CA PHE A 116 -0.91 2.27 -12.13
C PHE A 116 -0.93 0.86 -11.51
N MET A 117 -0.58 0.74 -10.23
CA MET A 117 -0.60 -0.53 -9.50
C MET A 117 -2.02 -1.12 -9.38
N MET A 118 -3.05 -0.27 -9.20
CA MET A 118 -4.46 -0.70 -9.21
C MET A 118 -4.86 -1.33 -10.55
N ILE A 119 -4.48 -0.68 -11.65
CA ILE A 119 -4.76 -1.19 -13.01
C ILE A 119 -3.98 -2.49 -13.26
N ALA A 120 -2.71 -2.54 -12.85
CA ALA A 120 -1.88 -3.74 -12.94
C ALA A 120 -2.53 -4.93 -12.23
N ARG A 121 -3.08 -4.70 -11.03
CA ARG A 121 -3.84 -5.72 -10.29
C ARG A 121 -5.05 -6.20 -11.07
N ALA A 122 -5.89 -5.27 -11.54
CA ALA A 122 -7.09 -5.63 -12.31
C ALA A 122 -6.73 -6.44 -13.57
N ALA A 123 -5.62 -6.09 -14.24
CA ALA A 123 -5.16 -6.79 -15.42
C ALA A 123 -4.62 -8.19 -15.09
N LYS A 124 -3.83 -8.32 -14.02
CA LYS A 124 -3.29 -9.61 -13.57
C LYS A 124 -4.39 -10.59 -13.17
N GLU A 125 -5.43 -10.10 -12.50
CA GLU A 125 -6.56 -10.91 -12.02
C GLU A 125 -7.67 -11.10 -13.07
N GLY A 126 -7.52 -10.51 -14.26
CA GLY A 126 -8.56 -10.54 -15.31
C GLY A 126 -9.85 -9.81 -14.94
N TRP A 127 -9.79 -8.86 -14.00
CA TRP A 127 -10.94 -8.08 -13.55
C TRP A 127 -11.30 -6.98 -14.56
N PRO A 128 -12.56 -6.51 -14.55
CA PRO A 128 -12.96 -5.36 -15.35
C PRO A 128 -12.07 -4.14 -15.07
N CYS A 129 -11.80 -3.35 -16.12
CA CYS A 129 -11.08 -2.09 -15.97
C CYS A 129 -11.79 -1.20 -14.92
N PRO A 130 -11.07 -0.66 -13.92
CA PRO A 130 -11.65 0.24 -12.93
C PRO A 130 -12.37 1.43 -13.57
N SER A 131 -13.47 1.91 -12.99
CA SER A 131 -14.19 3.08 -13.51
C SER A 131 -13.43 4.38 -13.27
N ASP A 132 -13.82 5.47 -13.93
CA ASP A 132 -13.21 6.79 -13.73
C ASP A 132 -13.39 7.27 -12.27
N ALA A 133 -14.49 6.88 -11.62
CA ALA A 133 -14.74 7.19 -10.21
C ALA A 133 -13.75 6.45 -9.30
N ALA A 134 -13.48 5.17 -9.58
CA ALA A 134 -12.50 4.37 -8.84
C ALA A 134 -11.08 4.94 -8.98
N ILE A 135 -10.69 5.28 -10.20
CA ILE A 135 -9.40 5.89 -10.49
C ILE A 135 -9.27 7.25 -9.80
N ALA A 136 -10.33 8.08 -9.83
CA ALA A 136 -10.31 9.37 -9.16
C ALA A 136 -10.10 9.21 -7.66
N ARG A 137 -10.83 8.29 -7.01
CA ARG A 137 -10.67 7.97 -5.58
C ARG A 137 -9.28 7.50 -5.21
N ALA A 138 -8.74 6.55 -5.97
CA ALA A 138 -7.38 6.06 -5.76
C ALA A 138 -6.33 7.19 -5.86
N TYR A 139 -6.59 8.14 -6.76
CA TYR A 139 -5.78 9.34 -6.93
C TYR A 139 -6.05 10.46 -5.90
N GLY A 140 -7.04 10.28 -5.02
CA GLY A 140 -7.46 11.28 -4.03
C GLY A 140 -8.19 12.48 -4.63
N SER A 141 -9.00 12.25 -5.66
CA SER A 141 -9.80 13.26 -6.35
C SER A 141 -11.25 12.83 -6.51
N HIS A 142 -12.18 13.80 -6.55
CA HIS A 142 -13.56 13.58 -7.00
C HIS A 142 -13.74 13.88 -8.50
N SER A 143 -12.68 14.31 -9.20
CA SER A 143 -12.80 14.76 -10.60
C SER A 143 -12.61 13.61 -11.58
N LEU A 144 -13.70 13.14 -12.19
CA LEU A 144 -13.65 12.14 -13.27
C LEU A 144 -12.77 12.61 -14.44
N ARG A 145 -12.83 13.91 -14.77
CA ARG A 145 -11.96 14.52 -15.78
C ARG A 145 -10.48 14.40 -15.42
N ARG A 146 -10.13 14.47 -14.13
CA ARG A 146 -8.74 14.27 -13.66
C ARG A 146 -8.32 12.82 -13.78
N ALA A 147 -9.20 11.86 -13.48
CA ALA A 147 -8.96 10.44 -13.72
C ALA A 147 -8.69 10.12 -15.20
N ARG A 148 -9.49 10.67 -16.12
CA ARG A 148 -9.25 10.51 -17.57
C ARG A 148 -7.90 11.07 -18.00
N ARG A 149 -7.55 12.28 -17.56
CA ARG A 149 -6.23 12.87 -17.85
C ARG A 149 -5.09 12.05 -17.26
N LEU A 150 -5.29 11.46 -16.09
CA LEU A 150 -4.29 10.59 -15.47
C LEU A 150 -4.03 9.35 -16.34
N LEU A 151 -5.08 8.70 -16.84
CA LEU A 151 -4.92 7.59 -17.79
C LEU A 151 -4.20 8.01 -19.07
N THR A 152 -4.59 9.14 -19.67
CA THR A 152 -3.90 9.70 -20.85
C THR A 152 -2.42 9.94 -20.57
N TYR A 153 -2.09 10.53 -19.41
CA TYR A 153 -0.70 10.78 -19.05
C TYR A 153 0.11 9.49 -18.89
N ILE A 154 -0.44 8.47 -18.21
CA ILE A 154 0.23 7.17 -18.04
C ILE A 154 0.42 6.47 -19.41
N GLU A 155 -0.54 6.61 -20.32
CA GLU A 155 -0.44 6.13 -21.70
C GLU A 155 0.64 6.88 -22.50
N GLU A 156 0.72 8.21 -22.37
CA GLU A 156 1.78 9.03 -22.96
C GLU A 156 3.18 8.69 -22.42
N GLN A 157 3.29 8.20 -21.17
CA GLN A 157 4.54 7.64 -20.63
C GLN A 157 4.89 6.25 -21.19
N GLY A 158 4.04 5.67 -22.05
CA GLY A 158 4.26 4.36 -22.65
C GLY A 158 4.10 3.19 -21.68
N LEU A 159 3.37 3.38 -20.57
CA LEU A 159 3.19 2.34 -19.55
C LEU A 159 1.93 1.52 -19.74
N ILE A 160 0.91 2.12 -20.35
CA ILE A 160 -0.37 1.46 -20.66
C ILE A 160 -0.84 1.81 -22.06
N VAL A 161 -1.77 1.02 -22.58
CA VAL A 161 -2.59 1.34 -23.75
C VAL A 161 -4.06 1.25 -23.35
N CYS A 162 -4.81 2.32 -23.58
CA CYS A 162 -6.24 2.40 -23.29
C CYS A 162 -7.05 2.19 -24.57
N GLN A 163 -8.00 1.26 -24.54
CA GLN A 163 -8.90 0.99 -25.67
C GLN A 163 -10.34 1.02 -25.21
N LEU A 164 -11.21 1.60 -26.03
CA LEU A 164 -12.66 1.50 -25.88
C LEU A 164 -13.21 0.59 -26.98
N ASP A 165 -14.04 -0.37 -26.60
CA ASP A 165 -14.76 -1.20 -27.57
C ASP A 165 -15.99 -0.47 -28.16
N GLY A 166 -16.68 -1.12 -29.11
CA GLY A 166 -17.88 -0.57 -29.75
C GLY A 166 -19.06 -0.33 -28.81
N THR A 167 -19.00 -0.85 -27.58
CA THR A 167 -20.00 -0.63 -26.52
C THR A 167 -19.55 0.40 -25.48
N GLY A 168 -18.38 1.02 -25.67
CA GLY A 168 -17.81 2.00 -24.76
C GLY A 168 -17.15 1.40 -23.51
N ARG A 169 -16.92 0.08 -23.47
CA ARG A 169 -16.18 -0.54 -22.36
C ARG A 169 -14.69 -0.36 -22.58
N ARG A 170 -13.98 -0.02 -21.51
CA ARG A 170 -12.54 0.19 -21.48
C ARG A 170 -11.79 -1.09 -21.16
N THR A 171 -10.78 -1.37 -21.97
CA THR A 171 -9.71 -2.32 -21.67
C THR A 171 -8.40 -1.54 -21.56
N VAL A 172 -7.60 -1.85 -20.54
CA VAL A 172 -6.25 -1.30 -20.39
C VAL A 172 -5.24 -2.42 -20.45
N THR A 173 -4.27 -2.29 -21.36
CA THR A 173 -3.15 -3.22 -21.51
C THR A 173 -1.90 -2.59 -20.90
N LEU A 174 -1.16 -3.34 -20.09
CA LEU A 174 0.11 -2.90 -19.54
C LEU A 174 1.24 -3.24 -20.51
N VAL A 175 1.98 -2.21 -20.92
CA VAL A 175 3.11 -2.34 -21.84
C VAL A 175 4.22 -3.16 -21.18
N GLU A 176 4.87 -4.04 -21.97
CA GLU A 176 5.91 -5.02 -21.57
C GLU A 176 5.53 -6.06 -20.51
N LEU A 177 4.39 -5.93 -19.82
CA LEU A 177 3.88 -6.95 -18.89
C LEU A 177 2.93 -7.95 -19.57
N ALA A 178 2.42 -7.61 -20.75
CA ALA A 178 1.45 -8.42 -21.51
C ALA A 178 0.17 -8.76 -20.74
N TRP A 179 -0.18 -7.97 -19.71
CA TRP A 179 -1.44 -8.09 -18.98
C TRP A 179 -2.47 -7.12 -19.51
N ALA A 180 -3.73 -7.54 -19.51
CA ALA A 180 -4.86 -6.69 -19.89
C ALA A 180 -6.03 -6.89 -18.93
N THR A 181 -6.71 -5.80 -18.58
CA THR A 181 -7.97 -5.87 -17.84
C THR A 181 -9.07 -6.49 -18.71
N ALA A 182 -10.09 -7.10 -18.10
CA ALA A 182 -11.34 -7.35 -18.81
C ALA A 182 -12.03 -6.00 -19.17
N PRO A 183 -12.92 -5.98 -20.18
CA PRO A 183 -13.68 -4.77 -20.53
C PRO A 183 -14.54 -4.29 -19.36
N GLY A 184 -14.32 -3.07 -18.89
CA GLY A 184 -15.07 -2.43 -17.80
C GLY A 184 -15.77 -1.13 -18.24
N ASP A 185 -16.90 -0.78 -17.63
CA ASP A 185 -17.58 0.49 -17.92
C ASP A 185 -16.86 1.66 -17.22
N PRO A 186 -16.32 2.65 -17.96
CA PRO A 186 -15.67 3.82 -17.38
C PRO A 186 -16.60 4.66 -16.48
N ASN A 187 -17.92 4.58 -16.68
CA ASN A 187 -18.91 5.37 -15.96
C ASN A 187 -19.61 4.60 -14.85
N ALA A 188 -19.22 3.34 -14.57
CA ALA A 188 -19.82 2.56 -13.51
C ALA A 188 -19.67 3.26 -12.15
N GLU A 189 -20.79 3.39 -11.44
CA GLU A 189 -20.80 3.75 -10.02
C GLU A 189 -20.13 2.61 -9.24
N GLU A 190 -19.27 2.96 -8.28
CA GLU A 190 -18.71 1.94 -7.40
C GLU A 190 -19.84 1.39 -6.54
N VAL A 191 -20.07 0.08 -6.61
CA VAL A 191 -20.88 -0.61 -5.62
C VAL A 191 -20.09 -0.55 -4.32
N GLU A 192 -20.62 0.16 -3.31
CA GLU A 192 -20.11 0.11 -1.94
C GLU A 192 -19.95 -1.36 -1.53
N GLN A 193 -18.71 -1.86 -1.48
CA GLN A 193 -18.41 -3.17 -0.89
C GLN A 193 -18.58 -3.03 0.64
N GLY A 194 -19.84 -2.99 1.07
CA GLY A 194 -20.26 -2.74 2.44
C GLY A 194 -21.66 -3.27 2.72
N SER A 195 -22.02 -4.46 2.24
CA SER A 195 -23.27 -5.12 2.68
C SER A 195 -23.34 -6.64 2.42
N LEU A 196 -22.23 -7.37 2.53
CA LEU A 196 -22.27 -8.85 2.55
C LEU A 196 -21.31 -9.37 3.63
N ALA A 197 -21.67 -9.08 4.88
CA ALA A 197 -21.25 -9.84 6.04
C ALA A 197 -22.40 -9.76 7.06
N LEU A 198 -23.42 -10.59 6.83
CA LEU A 198 -24.32 -11.09 7.88
C LEU A 198 -23.99 -12.57 8.08
#